data_AF-A0A382CHM6-F1
#
_entry.id   AF-A0A382CHM6-F1
#
_cell.length_a   1.000
_cell.length_b   1.000
_cell.length_c   1.000
_cell.angle_alpha   90.00
_cell.angle_beta   90.00
_cell.angle_gamma   90.00
#
_symmetry.space_group_name_H-M   'P 1'
#
loop_
_entity.id
_entity.type
_entity.pdbx_description
1 polymer ?
#
loop_
_entity_poly.entity_id
_entity_poly.type
_entity_poly.pdbx_seq_one_letter_code
_entity_poly.pdbx_strand_id
1 'polypeptide(L)'
;MLIAEFARCGIQFDHRNRRIIDVQTIYHRKEPRDLSAAARFYLNVQHTEAHTAMSDIQTTVAVLGAQLTRYPDLSPDMDSLHSYCDRSPLRIGFEEWFLREQKDVIFVKGKHKGRTLRDVALEKPDYLHWMQHNIEDLHPEVRKEIEKALGKDI
;
A
#
# COMPACT_ATOMS: atom_id res chain seq x y z
N MET A 1 -0.86 2.98 10.47
CA MET A 1 -0.02 2.09 9.61
C MET A 1 1.35 1.89 10.27
N LEU A 2 1.97 0.70 10.24
CA LEU A 2 3.21 0.41 11.01
C LEU A 2 4.34 1.44 10.81
N ILE A 3 4.55 1.91 9.58
CA ILE A 3 5.55 2.96 9.30
C ILE A 3 5.21 4.28 10.00
N ALA A 4 3.94 4.65 10.05
CA ALA A 4 3.49 5.86 10.75
C ALA A 4 3.69 5.72 12.27
N GLU A 5 3.44 4.53 12.85
CA GLU A 5 3.72 4.28 14.28
C GLU A 5 5.21 4.43 14.61
N PHE A 6 6.07 3.83 13.80
CA PHE A 6 7.51 3.99 13.99
C PHE A 6 7.95 5.44 13.86
N ALA A 7 7.40 6.18 12.88
CA ALA A 7 7.68 7.60 12.70
C ALA A 7 7.23 8.43 13.92
N ARG A 8 6.07 8.14 14.53
CA ARG A 8 5.61 8.77 15.78
C ARG A 8 6.59 8.57 16.94
N CYS A 9 7.28 7.44 16.97
CA CYS A 9 8.32 7.13 17.95
C CYS A 9 9.73 7.60 17.56
N GLY A 10 9.88 8.35 16.45
CA GLY A 10 11.18 8.80 15.96
C GLY A 10 12.05 7.68 15.37
N ILE A 11 11.47 6.53 15.05
CA ILE A 11 12.17 5.38 14.47
C ILE A 11 12.00 5.42 12.95
N GLN A 12 13.10 5.46 12.20
CA GLN A 12 13.06 5.27 10.75
C GLN A 12 12.89 3.78 10.42
N PHE A 13 11.74 3.42 9.85
CA PHE A 13 11.47 2.08 9.34
C PHE A 13 11.47 2.07 7.81
N ASP A 14 12.54 1.54 7.22
CA ASP A 14 12.60 1.30 5.78
C ASP A 14 12.10 -0.11 5.43
N HIS A 15 11.07 -0.16 4.60
CA HIS A 15 10.44 -1.40 4.14
C HIS A 15 11.02 -1.88 2.80
N ARG A 16 11.73 -1.03 2.05
CA ARG A 16 12.26 -1.32 0.71
C ARG A 16 13.35 -2.40 0.72
N ASN A 17 14.01 -2.57 1.87
CA ASN A 17 15.03 -3.60 2.08
C ASN A 17 14.46 -4.89 2.67
N ARG A 18 13.13 -5.08 2.63
CA ARG A 18 12.46 -6.23 3.23
C ARG A 18 11.65 -6.97 2.18
N ARG A 19 11.66 -8.30 2.29
CA ARG A 19 10.79 -9.17 1.52
C ARG A 19 9.39 -9.11 2.12
N ILE A 20 8.45 -8.52 1.40
CA ILE A 20 7.05 -8.44 1.80
C ILE A 20 6.26 -9.45 0.96
N ILE A 21 5.52 -10.30 1.65
CA ILE A 21 4.59 -11.26 1.05
C ILE A 21 3.19 -10.80 1.42
N ASP A 22 2.40 -10.46 0.41
CA ASP A 22 1.02 -10.06 0.57
C ASP A 22 0.10 -11.20 0.10
N VAL A 23 -0.45 -11.93 1.07
CA VAL A 23 -1.39 -13.05 0.87
C VAL A 23 -2.63 -12.61 0.08
N GLN A 24 -3.07 -11.35 0.25
CA GLN A 24 -4.19 -10.79 -0.49
C GLN A 24 -3.82 -10.55 -1.96
N THR A 25 -2.60 -10.07 -2.24
CA THR A 25 -2.10 -9.95 -3.61
C THR A 25 -2.03 -11.31 -4.32
N ILE A 26 -1.60 -12.37 -3.63
CA ILE A 26 -1.63 -13.74 -4.18
C ILE A 26 -3.05 -14.15 -4.53
N TYR A 27 -4.00 -13.94 -3.61
CA TYR A 27 -5.41 -14.26 -3.82
C TYR A 27 -5.98 -13.52 -5.03
N HIS A 28 -5.88 -12.19 -5.09
CA HIS A 28 -6.47 -11.40 -6.19
C HIS A 28 -5.90 -11.72 -7.57
N ARG A 29 -4.65 -12.18 -7.64
CA ARG A 29 -4.05 -12.59 -8.92
C ARG A 29 -4.45 -13.99 -9.33
N LYS A 30 -4.59 -14.90 -8.38
CA LYS A 30 -4.96 -16.30 -8.64
C LYS A 30 -6.46 -16.48 -8.81
N GLU A 31 -7.27 -15.60 -8.21
CA GLU A 31 -8.72 -15.60 -8.26
C GLU A 31 -9.20 -14.22 -8.76
N PRO A 32 -9.21 -13.99 -10.09
CA PRO A 32 -9.63 -12.73 -10.70
C PRO A 32 -11.08 -12.38 -10.31
N ARG A 33 -11.36 -11.09 -10.10
CA ARG A 33 -12.67 -10.58 -9.67
C ARG A 33 -13.70 -10.54 -10.80
N ASP A 34 -13.98 -11.67 -11.43
CA ASP A 34 -15.08 -11.82 -12.39
C ASP A 34 -16.35 -12.41 -11.75
N LEU A 35 -17.47 -12.31 -12.45
CA LEU A 35 -18.79 -12.77 -11.97
C LEU A 35 -18.80 -14.29 -11.66
N SER A 36 -17.94 -15.07 -12.32
CA SER A 36 -17.82 -16.52 -12.10
C SER A 36 -17.01 -16.85 -10.85
N ALA A 37 -15.97 -16.08 -10.53
CA ALA A 37 -15.25 -16.15 -9.26
C ALA A 37 -16.12 -15.68 -8.09
N ALA A 38 -16.91 -14.62 -8.29
CA ALA A 38 -17.92 -14.18 -7.32
C ALA A 38 -18.95 -15.28 -7.04
N ALA A 39 -19.47 -15.96 -8.06
CA ALA A 39 -20.39 -17.09 -7.88
C ALA A 39 -19.76 -18.25 -7.08
N ARG A 40 -18.47 -18.58 -7.32
CA ARG A 40 -17.76 -19.61 -6.54
C ARG A 40 -17.47 -19.18 -5.09
N PHE A 41 -17.23 -17.89 -4.87
CA PHE A 41 -16.88 -17.33 -3.56
C PHE A 41 -18.11 -17.06 -2.66
N TYR A 42 -19.23 -16.58 -3.22
CA TYR A 42 -20.44 -16.24 -2.46
C TYR A 42 -21.36 -17.43 -2.17
N LEU A 43 -21.18 -18.57 -2.83
CA LEU A 43 -22.14 -19.70 -2.76
C LEU A 43 -21.81 -20.80 -1.74
N ASN A 44 -20.81 -20.68 -0.86
CA ASN A 44 -20.70 -21.35 0.48
C ASN A 44 -19.25 -21.43 1.00
N VAL A 45 -18.82 -20.97 2.18
CA VAL A 45 -19.43 -20.76 3.52
C VAL A 45 -18.63 -19.67 4.26
N GLN A 46 -19.25 -19.05 5.28
CA GLN A 46 -18.77 -17.94 6.09
C GLN A 46 -17.49 -18.18 6.92
N HIS A 47 -16.68 -17.12 7.03
CA HIS A 47 -15.68 -16.92 8.06
C HIS A 47 -16.38 -16.45 9.36
N THR A 48 -16.20 -17.17 10.46
CA THR A 48 -16.68 -16.73 11.78
C THR A 48 -15.74 -15.65 12.33
N GLU A 49 -16.29 -14.44 12.51
CA GLU A 49 -15.88 -13.37 13.45
C GLU A 49 -14.35 -13.08 13.56
N ALA A 50 -13.87 -12.18 12.70
CA ALA A 50 -12.51 -11.61 12.75
C ALA A 50 -12.46 -10.43 13.73
N HIS A 51 -11.98 -10.65 14.97
CA HIS A 51 -11.96 -9.59 15.99
C HIS A 51 -10.66 -9.47 16.80
N THR A 52 -9.60 -10.24 16.50
CA THR A 52 -8.29 -10.07 17.15
C THR A 52 -7.13 -10.21 16.19
N ALA A 53 -6.08 -9.40 16.39
CA ALA A 53 -4.86 -9.43 15.58
C ALA A 53 -4.20 -10.81 15.53
N MET A 54 -4.28 -11.60 16.61
CA MET A 54 -3.76 -12.97 16.64
C MET A 54 -4.55 -13.89 15.70
N SER A 55 -5.88 -13.81 15.72
CA SER A 55 -6.74 -14.58 14.83
C SER A 55 -6.47 -14.23 13.36
N ASP A 56 -6.27 -12.94 13.06
CA ASP A 56 -5.95 -12.48 11.71
C ASP A 56 -4.60 -13.01 11.23
N ILE A 57 -3.58 -13.04 12.10
CA ILE A 57 -2.26 -13.62 11.78
C ILE A 57 -2.37 -15.12 11.51
N GLN A 58 -3.05 -15.87 12.39
CA GLN A 58 -3.24 -17.31 12.24
C GLN A 58 -3.97 -17.65 10.94
N THR A 59 -5.04 -16.90 10.64
CA THR A 59 -5.80 -17.02 9.41
C THR A 59 -4.93 -16.71 8.19
N THR A 60 -4.16 -15.63 8.23
CA THR A 60 -3.26 -15.23 7.13
C THR A 60 -2.22 -16.32 6.82
N VAL A 61 -1.63 -16.92 7.86
CA VAL A 61 -0.67 -18.03 7.71
C VAL A 61 -1.35 -19.27 7.12
N ALA A 62 -2.54 -19.63 7.61
CA ALA A 62 -3.29 -20.77 7.08
C ALA A 62 -3.67 -20.59 5.60
N VAL A 63 -4.10 -19.38 5.23
CA VAL A 63 -4.43 -19.03 3.84
C VAL A 63 -3.19 -19.14 2.95
N LEU A 64 -2.03 -18.61 3.37
CA LEU A 64 -0.80 -18.74 2.60
C LEU A 64 -0.41 -20.21 2.38
N GLY A 65 -0.50 -21.05 3.42
CA GLY A 65 -0.24 -22.49 3.30
C GLY A 65 -1.19 -23.19 2.32
N ALA A 66 -2.48 -22.84 2.36
CA ALA A 66 -3.46 -23.35 1.41
C ALA A 66 -3.17 -22.87 -0.03
N GLN A 67 -2.75 -21.62 -0.21
CA GLN A 67 -2.35 -21.08 -1.52
C GLN A 67 -1.15 -21.83 -2.10
N LEU A 68 -0.11 -22.09 -1.30
CA LEU A 68 1.07 -22.85 -1.72
C LEU A 68 0.72 -24.30 -2.09
N THR A 69 -0.20 -24.92 -1.36
CA THR A 69 -0.69 -26.28 -1.66
C THR A 69 -1.52 -26.32 -2.94
N ARG A 70 -2.35 -25.29 -3.17
CA ARG A 70 -3.28 -25.21 -4.31
C ARG A 70 -2.61 -24.82 -5.63
N TYR A 71 -1.54 -24.03 -5.58
CA TYR A 71 -0.87 -23.46 -6.76
C TYR A 71 0.57 -23.99 -6.88
N PRO A 72 0.80 -25.11 -7.61
CA PRO A 72 2.14 -25.69 -7.74
C PRO A 72 3.16 -24.78 -8.44
N ASP A 73 2.70 -23.78 -9.19
CA ASP A 73 3.52 -22.78 -9.85
C ASP A 73 3.93 -21.61 -8.92
N LEU A 74 3.39 -21.55 -7.70
CA LEU A 74 3.78 -20.60 -6.67
C LEU A 74 4.94 -21.19 -5.85
N SER A 75 6.17 -20.79 -6.17
CA SER A 75 7.35 -21.26 -5.44
C SER A 75 7.30 -20.86 -3.95
N PRO A 76 7.60 -21.77 -3.00
CA PRO A 76 7.55 -21.49 -1.56
C PRO A 76 8.75 -20.72 -1.02
N ASP A 77 9.68 -20.27 -1.87
CA ASP A 77 10.84 -19.49 -1.44
C ASP A 77 10.51 -18.00 -1.28
N MET A 78 11.15 -17.37 -0.29
CA MET A 78 10.85 -15.98 0.09
C MET A 78 11.14 -14.96 -1.03
N ASP A 79 12.16 -15.20 -1.86
CA ASP A 79 12.52 -14.28 -2.97
C ASP A 79 11.46 -14.30 -4.07
N SER A 80 11.04 -15.49 -4.47
CA SER A 80 10.01 -15.69 -5.48
C SER A 80 8.66 -15.20 -4.98
N LEU A 81 8.28 -15.49 -3.74
CA LEU A 81 7.02 -14.98 -3.16
C LEU A 81 7.00 -13.46 -3.08
N HIS A 82 8.10 -12.86 -2.63
CA HIS A 82 8.25 -11.41 -2.60
C HIS A 82 8.16 -10.83 -4.01
N SER A 83 8.97 -11.33 -4.94
CA SER A 83 8.98 -10.89 -6.35
C SER A 83 7.62 -11.07 -7.02
N TYR A 84 6.91 -12.15 -6.67
CA TYR A 84 5.54 -12.37 -7.12
C TYR A 84 4.65 -11.25 -6.60
N CYS A 85 4.61 -11.00 -5.28
CA CYS A 85 3.79 -9.93 -4.71
C CYS A 85 4.17 -8.54 -5.26
N ASP A 86 5.45 -8.31 -5.53
CA ASP A 86 6.00 -7.02 -5.93
C ASP A 86 5.61 -6.56 -7.35
N ARG A 87 5.14 -7.46 -8.24
CA ARG A 87 4.67 -7.06 -9.61
C ARG A 87 3.45 -6.13 -9.63
N SER A 88 2.84 -5.88 -8.47
CA SER A 88 1.90 -4.79 -8.22
C SER A 88 2.39 -4.15 -6.92
N PRO A 89 3.42 -3.29 -6.99
CA PRO A 89 4.17 -2.92 -5.82
C PRO A 89 3.23 -2.31 -4.80
N LEU A 90 3.44 -2.70 -3.54
CA LEU A 90 2.83 -2.04 -2.40
C LEU A 90 3.28 -0.58 -2.44
N ARG A 91 2.40 0.28 -2.96
CA ARG A 91 2.67 1.72 -3.01
C ARG A 91 2.49 2.28 -1.62
N ILE A 92 3.61 2.43 -0.92
CA ILE A 92 3.63 2.96 0.43
C ILE A 92 4.41 4.27 0.43
N GLY A 93 3.89 5.25 1.14
CA GLY A 93 4.59 6.51 1.33
C GLY A 93 4.63 7.37 0.08
N PHE A 94 5.83 7.75 -0.40
CA PHE A 94 5.95 8.64 -1.55
C PHE A 94 5.19 8.09 -2.76
N GLU A 95 5.38 6.82 -3.10
CA GLU A 95 4.80 6.17 -4.29
C GLU A 95 3.28 5.98 -4.20
N GLU A 96 2.72 6.07 -2.99
CA GLU A 96 1.28 6.04 -2.76
C GLU A 96 0.60 7.29 -3.32
N TRP A 97 1.26 8.45 -3.21
CA TRP A 97 0.71 9.76 -3.56
C TRP A 97 1.35 10.37 -4.80
N PHE A 98 2.62 10.08 -5.04
CA PHE A 98 3.45 10.76 -6.02
C PHE A 98 4.28 9.81 -6.89
N LEU A 99 4.58 10.28 -8.09
CA LEU A 99 5.60 9.75 -8.98
C LEU A 99 6.64 10.85 -9.19
N ARG A 100 7.92 10.46 -9.25
CA ARG A 100 8.98 11.41 -9.62
C ARG A 100 9.31 11.22 -11.10
N GLU A 101 9.04 12.25 -11.91
CA GLU A 101 9.43 12.30 -13.32
C GLU A 101 10.41 13.44 -13.53
N GLN A 102 11.66 13.09 -13.87
CA GLN A 102 12.76 14.05 -14.03
C GLN A 102 12.94 14.96 -12.80
N LYS A 103 12.46 16.22 -12.89
CA LYS A 103 12.53 17.22 -11.82
C LYS A 103 11.18 17.49 -11.16
N ASP A 104 10.12 16.85 -11.63
CA ASP A 104 8.76 17.07 -11.18
C ASP A 104 8.25 15.91 -10.31
N VAL A 105 7.37 16.27 -9.39
CA VAL A 105 6.65 15.36 -8.50
C VAL A 105 5.19 15.41 -8.94
N ILE A 106 4.62 14.29 -9.37
CA ILE A 106 3.30 14.22 -10.00
C ILE A 106 2.37 13.40 -9.12
N PHE A 107 1.15 13.86 -8.88
CA PHE A 107 0.15 13.08 -8.14
C PHE A 107 -0.26 11.82 -8.90
N VAL A 108 -0.20 10.65 -8.26
CA VAL A 108 -0.64 9.37 -8.86
C VAL A 108 -2.07 8.97 -8.46
N LYS A 109 -2.62 9.61 -7.42
CA LYS A 109 -3.99 9.39 -6.93
C LYS A 109 -4.62 10.67 -6.39
N GLY A 110 -5.92 10.58 -6.06
CA GLY A 110 -6.70 11.67 -5.47
C GLY A 110 -7.17 12.69 -6.50
N LYS A 111 -7.71 13.81 -5.99
CA LYS A 111 -8.38 14.85 -6.79
C LYS A 111 -7.48 15.48 -7.87
N HIS A 112 -6.18 15.54 -7.62
CA HIS A 112 -5.20 16.20 -8.49
C HIS A 112 -4.32 15.22 -9.27
N LYS A 113 -4.75 13.96 -9.43
CA LYS A 113 -4.01 12.94 -10.20
C LYS A 113 -3.59 13.47 -11.57
N GLY A 114 -2.32 13.26 -11.93
CA GLY A 114 -1.69 13.70 -13.17
C GLY A 114 -1.18 15.15 -13.15
N ARG A 115 -1.47 15.92 -12.09
CA ARG A 115 -0.93 17.28 -11.93
C ARG A 115 0.40 17.25 -11.17
N THR A 116 1.26 18.23 -11.42
CA THR A 116 2.48 18.40 -10.65
C THR A 116 2.17 18.96 -9.25
N LEU A 117 2.95 18.55 -8.26
CA LEU A 117 2.88 19.04 -6.89
C LEU A 117 3.16 20.55 -6.85
N ARG A 118 4.04 21.05 -7.73
CA ARG A 118 4.35 22.47 -7.87
C ARG A 118 3.11 23.27 -8.30
N ASP A 119 2.40 22.82 -9.33
CA ASP A 119 1.21 23.55 -9.81
C ASP A 119 0.10 23.56 -8.76
N VAL A 120 -0.08 22.43 -8.06
CA VAL A 120 -1.07 22.35 -6.98
C VAL A 120 -0.68 23.24 -5.80
N ALA A 121 0.61 23.34 -5.45
CA ALA A 121 1.09 24.25 -4.42
C ALA A 121 0.84 25.72 -4.77
N LEU A 122 0.99 26.10 -6.05
CA LEU A 122 0.76 27.47 -6.53
C LEU A 122 -0.74 27.81 -6.63
N GLU A 123 -1.55 26.93 -7.21
CA GLU A 123 -2.96 27.24 -7.49
C GLU A 123 -3.92 26.90 -6.35
N LYS A 124 -3.58 25.87 -5.55
CA LYS A 124 -4.46 25.23 -4.56
C LYS A 124 -3.69 24.84 -3.29
N PRO A 125 -2.97 25.76 -2.63
CA PRO A 125 -2.21 25.46 -1.41
C PRO A 125 -3.10 24.88 -0.28
N ASP A 126 -4.37 25.29 -0.20
CA ASP A 126 -5.34 24.76 0.77
C ASP A 126 -5.52 23.25 0.68
N TYR A 127 -5.41 22.66 -0.53
CA TYR A 127 -5.49 21.21 -0.69
C TYR A 127 -4.30 20.51 -0.04
N LEU A 128 -3.09 21.10 -0.16
CA LEU A 128 -1.89 20.57 0.47
C LEU A 128 -1.94 20.72 1.99
N HIS A 129 -2.49 21.82 2.50
CA HIS A 129 -2.77 21.96 3.93
C HIS A 129 -3.80 20.95 4.41
N TRP A 130 -4.90 20.73 3.68
CA TRP A 130 -5.86 19.68 4.00
C TRP A 130 -5.19 18.30 4.05
N MET A 131 -4.33 17.97 3.08
CA MET A 131 -3.60 16.70 3.10
C MET A 131 -2.76 16.55 4.38
N GLN A 132 -2.04 17.59 4.79
CA GLN A 132 -1.17 17.56 5.98
C GLN A 132 -1.92 17.36 7.31
N HIS A 133 -3.17 17.84 7.41
CA HIS A 133 -3.95 17.86 8.65
C HIS A 133 -5.04 16.79 8.71
N ASN A 134 -5.60 16.37 7.56
CA ASN A 134 -6.76 15.48 7.51
C ASN A 134 -6.40 14.04 7.12
N ILE A 135 -5.19 13.78 6.62
CA ILE A 135 -4.72 12.43 6.36
C ILE A 135 -3.94 11.95 7.59
N GLU A 136 -4.59 11.11 8.40
CA GLU A 136 -4.12 10.66 9.72
C GLU A 136 -2.74 10.00 9.69
N ASP A 137 -2.50 9.12 8.72
CA ASP A 137 -1.24 8.38 8.55
C ASP A 137 -0.43 8.87 7.33
N LEU A 138 -0.44 10.18 7.06
CA LEU A 138 0.34 10.74 5.95
C LEU A 138 1.84 10.47 6.15
N HIS A 139 2.42 9.69 5.24
CA HIS A 139 3.81 9.25 5.34
C HIS A 139 4.80 10.44 5.44
N PRO A 140 5.87 10.34 6.26
CA PRO A 140 6.81 11.44 6.47
C PRO A 140 7.44 11.98 5.18
N GLU A 141 7.80 11.10 4.22
CA GLU A 141 8.35 11.53 2.93
C GLU A 141 7.34 12.37 2.12
N VAL A 142 6.04 12.02 2.17
CA VAL A 142 4.98 12.78 1.50
C VAL A 142 4.83 14.16 2.15
N ARG A 143 4.83 14.22 3.49
CA ARG A 143 4.78 15.47 4.24
C ARG A 143 5.94 16.40 3.87
N LYS A 144 7.17 15.86 3.83
CA LYS A 144 8.39 16.62 3.49
C LYS A 144 8.33 17.21 2.07
N GLU A 145 7.85 16.45 1.10
CA GLU A 145 7.71 16.95 -0.28
C GLU A 145 6.65 18.05 -0.39
N ILE A 146 5.55 17.92 0.36
CA ILE A 146 4.52 18.96 0.42
C ILE A 146 5.07 20.23 1.09
N GLU A 147 5.81 20.12 2.20
CA GLU A 147 6.42 21.25 2.89
C GLU A 147 7.40 22.01 1.99
N LYS A 148 8.27 21.26 1.30
CA LYS A 148 9.18 21.79 0.30
C LYS A 148 8.45 22.52 -0.83
N ALA A 149 7.34 21.97 -1.32
CA ALA A 149 6.56 22.57 -2.39
C ALA A 149 5.83 23.86 -1.95
N LEU A 150 5.46 23.97 -0.68
CA LEU A 150 4.84 25.15 -0.09
C LEU A 150 5.85 26.24 0.33
N GLY A 151 7.15 26.05 0.05
CA GLY A 151 8.19 27.02 0.42
C GLY A 151 8.46 27.10 1.93
N LYS A 152 8.06 26.08 2.70
CA LYS A 152 8.48 25.94 4.10
C LYS A 152 9.82 25.20 4.09
N ASP A 153 10.92 25.94 3.99
CA ASP A 153 12.25 25.36 4.22
C ASP A 153 12.33 24.87 5.68
N ILE A 154 12.72 23.61 5.86
CA ILE A 154 13.07 22.99 7.15
C ILE A 154 14.58 23.11 7.34
#